data_AF-A0A0F8D8W9-F1
#
_entry.id   AF-A0A0F8D8W9-F1
#
_cell.length_a   1.000
_cell.length_b   1.000
_cell.length_c   1.000
_cell.angle_alpha   90.00
_cell.angle_beta   90.00
_cell.angle_gamma   90.00
#
_symmetry.space_group_name_H-M   'P 1'
#
loop_
_entity.id
_entity.type
_entity.pdbx_description
1 polymer ?
#
loop_
_entity_poly.entity_id
_entity_poly.type
_entity_poly.pdbx_seq_one_letter_code
_entity_poly.pdbx_strand_id
1 'polypeptide(L)'
;MPIFSAQLFPHRALGFLTLGASLHDTITRLKAEPQCFPKLDLVYSRENPVLEPVTVNLPANGIRLRFDGSEQRLRLIEVLDFTKNHITYNNVDLAKPPATQNGSSSPAAGEPFGGPSFRHIYNKFLGPTYAGEFIPGQENDENGTYVLSYPGVAFTFPLPQSAYSPNKDVVSLLSFAPSQTAQSMAIFNGTSWAASRETIWTEILPSIKASTHLPRSKEVVPDEVSLVRIHGGGKLQLFKKWTNISSWISLGETSPQDLIAELGPPNAIYRKNDQRMTIHKQRTASHSRTREESEDDGHLGRKLDENSAPLITDSDDTYNESSANDAAAGTIPGECFYNYFHLGFDVLVSSPETPSPPPPLTDKTLPVVDKPHKSTAPDRLVATKIVLHGNIPGSYEFNRHRRCRWEIAYLDPAPDGYPNSETPFTTTKAQLMKRWTAALEPGEVPKWENGMVLNRGWGDSPGSSCEFLGGWEENATVPGPLSGRDDGTSDSTTTLYGLPGLVFEVLRNDYVNAVTVF
;
A
#
# COMPACT_ATOMS: atom_id res chain seq x y z
N MET A 1 13.83 23.94 6.39
CA MET A 1 13.29 22.58 6.53
C MET A 1 14.42 21.64 6.89
N PRO A 2 14.22 20.64 7.75
CA PRO A 2 15.25 19.65 8.04
C PRO A 2 15.60 18.89 6.75
N ILE A 3 16.90 18.81 6.43
CA ILE A 3 17.39 18.03 5.28
C ILE A 3 17.35 16.55 5.66
N PHE A 4 16.81 15.71 4.77
CA PHE A 4 16.83 14.26 4.96
C PHE A 4 18.27 13.76 5.08
N SER A 5 18.60 13.22 6.25
CA SER A 5 19.91 12.68 6.58
C SER A 5 19.83 11.17 6.71
N ALA A 6 20.66 10.43 5.98
CA ALA A 6 20.58 8.97 5.93
C ALA A 6 21.95 8.31 5.73
N GLN A 7 22.14 7.17 6.39
CA GLN A 7 23.27 6.29 6.14
C GLN A 7 23.00 5.40 4.93
N LEU A 8 23.97 5.29 4.03
CA LEU A 8 23.99 4.35 2.91
C LEU A 8 24.30 2.94 3.41
N PHE A 9 23.47 1.98 3.02
CA PHE A 9 23.72 0.55 3.19
C PHE A 9 23.72 -0.12 1.80
N PRO A 10 24.90 -0.32 1.18
CA PRO A 10 24.99 -0.93 -0.15
C PRO A 10 24.20 -2.24 -0.24
N HIS A 11 23.53 -2.47 -1.38
CA HIS A 11 22.60 -3.58 -1.64
C HIS A 11 21.30 -3.59 -0.87
N ARG A 12 21.10 -2.67 0.08
CA ARG A 12 20.04 -2.83 1.08
C ARG A 12 19.17 -1.60 1.24
N ALA A 13 19.75 -0.43 1.49
CA ALA A 13 18.96 0.71 1.92
C ALA A 13 19.67 2.06 1.83
N LEU A 14 18.86 3.11 1.93
CA LEU A 14 19.26 4.47 2.29
C LEU A 14 18.49 4.91 3.54
N GLY A 15 19.12 4.84 4.72
CA GLY A 15 18.45 5.05 5.99
C GLY A 15 17.33 4.03 6.20
N PHE A 16 16.10 4.51 6.44
CA PHE A 16 14.93 3.64 6.58
C PHE A 16 14.38 3.12 5.24
N LEU A 17 14.75 3.73 4.12
CA LEU A 17 14.31 3.36 2.78
C LEU A 17 15.01 2.06 2.37
N THR A 18 14.32 0.93 2.52
CA THR A 18 14.92 -0.41 2.40
C THR A 18 14.41 -1.09 1.14
N LEU A 19 15.33 -1.63 0.32
CA LEU A 19 14.97 -2.46 -0.82
C LEU A 19 14.12 -3.65 -0.36
N GLY A 20 13.03 -3.91 -1.09
CA GLY A 20 12.02 -4.89 -0.70
C GLY A 20 10.93 -4.35 0.22
N ALA A 21 11.05 -3.14 0.77
CA ALA A 21 9.93 -2.51 1.48
C ALA A 21 8.72 -2.35 0.55
N SER A 22 7.50 -2.55 1.08
CA SER A 22 6.30 -2.37 0.29
C SER A 22 6.06 -0.88 -0.01
N LEU A 23 5.40 -0.61 -1.13
CA LEU A 23 4.96 0.74 -1.52
C LEU A 23 4.12 1.38 -0.41
N HIS A 24 3.18 0.59 0.14
CA HIS A 24 2.33 0.98 1.26
C HIS A 24 3.15 1.46 2.45
N ASP A 25 4.07 0.63 2.95
CA ASP A 25 4.84 0.98 4.15
C ASP A 25 5.76 2.17 3.92
N THR A 26 6.31 2.27 2.71
CA THR A 26 7.23 3.36 2.33
C THR A 26 6.50 4.69 2.27
N ILE A 27 5.35 4.76 1.57
CA ILE A 27 4.55 5.98 1.50
C ILE A 27 4.00 6.34 2.89
N THR A 28 3.55 5.35 3.68
CA THR A 28 3.04 5.58 5.03
C THR A 28 4.11 6.19 5.94
N ARG A 29 5.35 5.69 5.89
CA ARG A 29 6.48 6.31 6.62
C ARG A 29 6.81 7.72 6.13
N LEU A 30 6.85 7.94 4.82
CA LEU A 30 7.13 9.26 4.26
C LEU A 30 6.06 10.28 4.69
N LYS A 31 4.78 9.89 4.65
CA LYS A 31 3.64 10.73 5.11
C LYS A 31 3.67 11.03 6.61
N ALA A 32 4.27 10.15 7.42
CA ALA A 32 4.43 10.38 8.85
C ALA A 32 5.46 11.48 9.20
N GLU A 33 6.30 11.88 8.24
CA GLU A 33 7.32 12.92 8.41
C GLU A 33 7.15 14.07 7.40
N PRO A 34 6.03 14.81 7.41
CA PRO A 34 5.72 15.83 6.39
C PRO A 34 6.71 17.00 6.38
N GLN A 35 7.43 17.24 7.49
CA GLN A 35 8.48 18.26 7.57
C GLN A 35 9.74 17.86 6.79
N CYS A 36 10.06 16.56 6.73
CA CYS A 36 11.18 16.02 5.95
C CYS A 36 10.77 15.75 4.49
N PHE A 37 9.52 15.33 4.27
CA PHE A 37 8.99 14.93 2.97
C PHE A 37 7.71 15.73 2.63
N PRO A 38 7.84 17.03 2.35
CA PRO A 38 6.68 17.91 2.16
C PRO A 38 5.90 17.65 0.87
N LYS A 39 6.50 16.96 -0.10
CA LYS A 39 5.88 16.68 -1.41
C LYS A 39 6.32 15.30 -1.92
N LEU A 40 5.32 14.50 -2.32
CA LEU A 40 5.50 13.19 -2.94
C LEU A 40 4.77 13.19 -4.29
N ASP A 41 5.50 12.99 -5.39
CA ASP A 41 4.91 12.85 -6.72
C ASP A 41 4.86 11.38 -7.12
N LEU A 42 3.65 10.85 -7.31
CA LEU A 42 3.42 9.46 -7.73
C LEU A 42 3.27 9.39 -9.26
N VAL A 43 4.04 8.50 -9.89
CA VAL A 43 3.99 8.25 -11.34
C VAL A 43 3.75 6.76 -11.57
N TYR A 44 2.75 6.44 -12.38
CA TYR A 44 2.32 5.07 -12.69
C TYR A 44 1.65 5.01 -14.07
N SER A 45 1.61 3.83 -14.70
CA SER A 45 0.82 3.60 -15.92
C SER A 45 -0.64 3.39 -15.56
N ARG A 46 -1.55 4.09 -16.24
CA ARG A 46 -3.00 3.89 -16.09
C ARG A 46 -3.48 2.64 -16.81
N GLU A 47 -2.81 2.28 -17.90
CA GLU A 47 -3.11 1.09 -18.71
C GLU A 47 -2.66 -0.19 -18.02
N ASN A 48 -1.50 -0.17 -17.34
CA ASN A 48 -0.88 -1.37 -16.74
C ASN A 48 -0.40 -1.12 -15.30
N PRO A 49 -1.27 -0.70 -14.36
CA PRO A 49 -0.87 -0.21 -13.03
C PRO A 49 -0.31 -1.27 -12.07
N VAL A 50 -0.48 -2.56 -12.39
CA VAL A 50 0.03 -3.70 -11.58
C VAL A 50 1.15 -4.48 -12.29
N LEU A 51 1.53 -4.07 -13.50
CA LEU A 51 2.62 -4.69 -14.26
C LEU A 51 3.81 -3.74 -14.39
N GLU A 52 3.53 -2.48 -14.73
CA GLU A 52 4.56 -1.46 -14.89
C GLU A 52 5.06 -0.94 -13.54
N PRO A 53 6.36 -0.56 -13.43
CA PRO A 53 6.90 0.01 -12.21
C PRO A 53 6.19 1.28 -11.75
N VAL A 54 6.01 1.40 -10.43
CA VAL A 54 5.48 2.60 -9.78
C VAL A 54 6.63 3.45 -9.28
N THR A 55 6.62 4.75 -9.55
CA THR A 55 7.67 5.68 -9.13
C THR A 55 7.14 6.70 -8.13
N VAL A 56 7.85 6.87 -7.02
CA VAL A 56 7.61 7.92 -6.03
C VAL A 56 8.80 8.89 -6.08
N ASN A 57 8.56 10.12 -6.56
CA ASN A 57 9.56 11.17 -6.55
C ASN A 57 9.44 12.00 -5.27
N LEU A 58 10.59 12.29 -4.66
CA LEU A 58 10.76 13.14 -3.49
C LEU A 58 11.53 14.39 -3.92
N PRO A 59 10.88 15.33 -4.63
CA PRO A 59 11.56 16.48 -5.26
C PRO A 59 12.26 17.39 -4.27
N ALA A 60 11.74 17.50 -3.04
CA ALA A 60 12.36 18.27 -1.95
C ALA A 60 13.64 17.63 -1.41
N ASN A 61 13.83 16.32 -1.61
CA ASN A 61 14.95 15.54 -1.09
C ASN A 61 15.93 15.13 -2.20
N GLY A 62 15.57 15.33 -3.47
CA GLY A 62 16.39 14.90 -4.61
C GLY A 62 16.44 13.39 -4.79
N ILE A 63 15.41 12.66 -4.32
CA ILE A 63 15.38 11.19 -4.32
C ILE A 63 14.23 10.68 -5.16
N ARG A 64 14.45 9.59 -5.90
CA ARG A 64 13.43 8.85 -6.63
C ARG A 64 13.43 7.40 -6.18
N LEU A 65 12.25 6.90 -5.84
CA LEU A 65 12.02 5.52 -5.41
C LEU A 65 11.22 4.79 -6.48
N ARG A 66 11.64 3.59 -6.86
CA ARG A 66 10.93 2.81 -7.88
C ARG A 66 10.58 1.43 -7.37
N PHE A 67 9.33 1.06 -7.56
CA PHE A 67 8.71 -0.16 -7.10
C PHE A 67 8.33 -1.02 -8.31
N ASP A 68 8.43 -2.35 -8.21
CA ASP A 68 7.87 -3.21 -9.26
C ASP A 68 6.34 -3.15 -9.27
N GLY A 69 5.71 -3.43 -10.41
CA GLY A 69 4.25 -3.37 -10.52
C GLY A 69 3.56 -4.45 -9.69
N SER A 70 4.03 -5.70 -9.79
CA SER A 70 3.33 -6.86 -9.25
C SER A 70 3.38 -6.92 -7.73
N GLU A 71 4.55 -6.92 -7.09
CA GLU A 71 4.64 -7.03 -5.63
C GLU A 71 4.65 -5.68 -4.93
N GLN A 72 4.76 -4.58 -5.70
CA GLN A 72 4.89 -3.22 -5.20
C GLN A 72 6.04 -3.08 -4.19
N ARG A 73 7.22 -3.60 -4.55
CA ARG A 73 8.42 -3.63 -3.71
C ARG A 73 9.44 -2.65 -4.21
N LEU A 74 10.06 -1.91 -3.29
CA LEU A 74 11.13 -0.99 -3.62
C LEU A 74 12.30 -1.75 -4.24
N ARG A 75 12.56 -1.52 -5.53
CA ARG A 75 13.62 -2.19 -6.30
C ARG A 75 14.83 -1.30 -6.51
N LEU A 76 14.61 0.01 -6.63
CA LEU A 76 15.65 0.97 -6.94
C LEU A 76 15.43 2.25 -6.15
N ILE A 77 16.49 2.74 -5.50
CA ILE A 77 16.56 4.05 -4.87
C ILE A 77 17.58 4.87 -5.66
N GLU A 78 17.18 6.04 -6.12
CA GLU A 78 18.03 6.93 -6.89
C GLU A 78 18.15 8.28 -6.19
N VAL A 79 19.38 8.77 -6.08
CA VAL A 79 19.68 10.12 -5.64
C VAL A 79 20.03 10.91 -6.89
N LEU A 80 19.16 11.86 -7.23
CA LEU A 80 19.22 12.68 -8.44
C LEU A 80 19.74 14.09 -8.18
N ASP A 81 19.71 14.53 -6.91
CA ASP A 81 20.21 15.84 -6.50
C ASP A 81 20.83 15.72 -5.11
N PHE A 82 22.16 15.71 -5.05
CA PHE A 82 22.93 15.54 -3.81
C PHE A 82 22.87 16.76 -2.88
N THR A 83 22.34 17.89 -3.35
CA THR A 83 22.27 19.13 -2.54
C THR A 83 21.06 19.14 -1.59
N LYS A 84 20.11 18.24 -1.81
CA LYS A 84 18.82 18.17 -1.10
C LYS A 84 18.74 17.07 -0.03
N ASN A 85 19.85 16.36 0.19
CA ASN A 85 19.97 15.29 1.17
C ASN A 85 21.37 15.33 1.79
N HIS A 86 21.52 14.58 2.89
CA HIS A 86 22.80 14.38 3.54
C HIS A 86 23.03 12.88 3.70
N ILE A 87 23.94 12.32 2.91
CA ILE A 87 24.17 10.88 2.85
C ILE A 87 25.56 10.58 3.41
N THR A 88 25.65 9.56 4.27
CA THR A 88 26.91 9.12 4.87
C THR A 88 27.15 7.63 4.66
N TYR A 89 28.41 7.22 4.59
CA TYR A 89 28.82 5.81 4.55
C TYR A 89 30.08 5.65 5.39
N ASN A 90 30.07 4.74 6.36
CA ASN A 90 31.19 4.53 7.30
C ASN A 90 31.71 5.84 7.93
N ASN A 91 30.80 6.73 8.36
CA ASN A 91 31.08 8.06 8.91
C ASN A 91 31.78 9.04 7.94
N VAL A 92 31.78 8.74 6.64
CA VAL A 92 32.25 9.64 5.59
C VAL A 92 31.04 10.22 4.87
N ASP A 93 31.00 11.54 4.71
CA ASP A 93 29.94 12.21 3.97
C ASP A 93 30.10 11.99 2.47
N LEU A 94 29.00 11.70 1.77
CA LEU A 94 28.99 11.54 0.32
C LEU A 94 29.33 12.89 -0.35
N ALA A 95 28.64 13.95 0.07
CA ALA A 95 28.87 15.31 -0.40
C ALA A 95 28.94 16.27 0.79
N LYS A 96 29.71 17.37 0.66
CA LYS A 96 29.87 18.35 1.75
C LYS A 96 28.49 18.95 2.11
N PRO A 97 28.11 18.98 3.40
CA PRO A 97 26.83 19.57 3.80
C PRO A 97 26.85 21.10 3.62
N PRO A 98 25.74 21.71 3.19
CA PRO A 98 25.66 23.13 2.85
C PRO A 98 26.00 24.07 4.03
N ALA A 99 25.80 23.63 5.27
CA ALA A 99 26.03 24.44 6.47
C ALA A 99 27.52 24.63 6.87
N THR A 100 28.45 23.89 6.27
CA THR A 100 29.89 24.02 6.56
C THR A 100 30.57 25.18 5.81
N GLN A 101 29.82 25.95 5.03
CA GLN A 101 30.30 27.13 4.30
C GLN A 101 30.45 28.40 5.16
N ASN A 102 30.51 28.29 6.49
CA ASN A 102 30.70 29.43 7.40
C ASN A 102 32.15 29.60 7.91
N GLY A 103 33.13 28.87 7.37
CA GLY A 103 34.55 29.07 7.68
C GLY A 103 35.32 29.57 6.47
N SER A 104 35.59 30.88 6.41
CA SER A 104 36.71 31.63 5.76
C SER A 104 37.53 31.06 4.59
N SER A 105 37.09 30.04 3.86
CA SER A 105 37.63 29.64 2.58
C SER A 105 36.61 30.07 1.53
N SER A 106 36.92 31.15 0.81
CA SER A 106 36.31 31.42 -0.48
C SER A 106 36.23 30.10 -1.26
N PRO A 107 35.10 29.76 -1.91
CA PRO A 107 35.07 28.58 -2.77
C PRO A 107 36.24 28.71 -3.74
N ALA A 108 37.16 27.75 -3.69
CA ALA A 108 38.23 27.69 -4.68
C ALA A 108 37.54 27.66 -6.04
N ALA A 109 37.86 28.63 -6.90
CA ALA A 109 37.26 28.75 -8.22
C ALA A 109 37.43 27.42 -8.96
N GLY A 110 36.33 26.67 -9.10
CA GLY A 110 36.30 25.35 -9.74
C GLY A 110 35.69 24.20 -8.94
N GLU A 111 35.28 24.34 -7.67
CA GLU A 111 34.49 23.28 -7.01
C GLU A 111 33.07 23.23 -7.64
N PRO A 112 32.66 22.11 -8.27
CA PRO A 112 31.38 22.06 -8.96
C PRO A 112 30.26 22.02 -7.92
N PHE A 113 29.40 23.04 -7.94
CA PHE A 113 28.13 23.02 -7.26
C PHE A 113 27.30 21.85 -7.82
N GLY A 114 27.02 20.82 -7.02
CA GLY A 114 25.97 19.85 -7.40
C GLY A 114 26.14 18.40 -6.95
N GLY A 115 27.33 17.93 -6.54
CA GLY A 115 27.47 16.53 -6.16
C GLY A 115 28.88 16.06 -5.80
N PRO A 116 29.04 14.79 -5.40
CA PRO A 116 30.33 14.21 -5.06
C PRO A 116 31.23 14.09 -6.30
N SER A 117 32.49 14.50 -6.18
CA SER A 117 33.47 14.33 -7.25
C SER A 117 33.86 12.86 -7.42
N PHE A 118 34.25 12.47 -8.64
CA PHE A 118 34.76 11.13 -8.92
C PHE A 118 35.89 10.74 -7.94
N ARG A 119 36.84 11.67 -7.72
CA ARG A 119 37.98 11.47 -6.82
C ARG A 119 37.55 11.23 -5.37
N HIS A 120 36.51 11.90 -4.90
CA HIS A 120 35.98 11.70 -3.55
C HIS A 120 35.32 10.33 -3.40
N ILE A 121 34.50 9.93 -4.36
CA ILE A 121 33.84 8.62 -4.38
C ILE A 121 34.91 7.50 -4.38
N TYR A 122 35.85 7.59 -5.30
CA TYR A 122 36.86 6.55 -5.54
C TYR A 122 37.92 6.45 -4.43
N ASN A 123 38.37 7.56 -3.85
CA ASN A 123 39.48 7.53 -2.89
C ASN A 123 39.07 7.59 -1.41
N LYS A 124 37.87 8.13 -1.10
CA LYS A 124 37.47 8.38 0.29
C LYS A 124 36.16 7.69 0.68
N PHE A 125 35.18 7.65 -0.22
CA PHE A 125 33.84 7.18 0.13
C PHE A 125 33.69 5.66 0.02
N LEU A 126 33.85 5.08 -1.17
CA LEU A 126 33.68 3.63 -1.41
C LEU A 126 34.97 2.88 -1.71
N GLY A 127 36.01 3.60 -2.16
CA GLY A 127 37.30 3.01 -2.50
C GLY A 127 37.42 2.60 -3.98
N PRO A 128 38.57 2.02 -4.35
CA PRO A 128 38.84 1.54 -5.70
C PRO A 128 37.88 0.43 -6.13
N THR A 129 37.49 0.44 -7.40
CA THR A 129 36.67 -0.61 -8.04
C THR A 129 37.15 -0.86 -9.48
N TYR A 130 36.57 -1.87 -10.12
CA TYR A 130 36.80 -2.17 -11.54
C TYR A 130 36.34 -1.01 -12.44
N ALA A 131 36.86 -0.99 -13.67
CA ALA A 131 36.41 -0.03 -14.66
C ALA A 131 34.89 -0.15 -14.88
N GLY A 132 34.23 1.01 -14.89
CA GLY A 132 32.81 1.14 -15.18
C GLY A 132 32.47 0.92 -16.66
N GLU A 133 31.18 1.01 -16.95
CA GLU A 133 30.61 0.86 -18.29
C GLU A 133 30.33 2.24 -18.88
N PHE A 134 30.57 2.43 -20.17
CA PHE A 134 30.12 3.61 -20.90
C PHE A 134 28.87 3.28 -21.71
N ILE A 135 27.81 4.05 -21.47
CA ILE A 135 26.56 4.00 -22.21
C ILE A 135 26.55 5.22 -23.15
N PRO A 136 26.59 5.03 -24.48
CA PRO A 136 26.53 6.15 -25.41
C PRO A 136 25.20 6.89 -25.28
N GLY A 137 25.24 8.20 -25.52
CA GLY A 137 24.02 9.01 -25.61
C GLY A 137 23.20 8.65 -26.85
N GLN A 138 22.02 9.24 -26.99
CA GLN A 138 21.26 9.12 -28.25
C GLN A 138 22.04 9.78 -29.41
N GLU A 139 21.67 9.50 -30.67
CA GLU A 139 22.44 9.95 -31.86
C GLU A 139 22.73 11.46 -31.93
N ASN A 140 21.98 12.29 -31.19
CA ASN A 140 22.17 13.75 -31.11
C ASN A 140 22.90 14.24 -29.85
N ASP A 141 23.24 13.37 -28.89
CA ASP A 141 23.91 13.76 -27.65
C ASP A 141 25.44 13.62 -27.78
N GLU A 142 26.16 14.74 -27.63
CA GLU A 142 27.63 14.75 -27.62
C GLU A 142 28.24 14.03 -26.41
N ASN A 143 27.44 13.84 -25.36
CA ASN A 143 27.83 13.18 -24.11
C ASN A 143 27.14 11.84 -23.96
N GLY A 144 27.89 10.83 -23.55
CA GLY A 144 27.34 9.60 -22.98
C GLY A 144 27.42 9.59 -21.46
N THR A 145 26.98 8.49 -20.87
CA THR A 145 26.98 8.27 -19.43
C THR A 145 28.01 7.20 -19.08
N TYR A 146 29.01 7.56 -18.27
CA TYR A 146 29.90 6.60 -17.65
C TYR A 146 29.35 6.15 -16.30
N VAL A 147 29.15 4.85 -16.12
CA VAL A 147 28.59 4.24 -14.92
C VAL A 147 29.70 3.56 -14.12
N LEU A 148 30.09 4.15 -13.00
CA LEU A 148 31.00 3.55 -12.03
C LEU A 148 30.18 2.65 -11.09
N SER A 149 30.39 1.34 -11.17
CA SER A 149 29.64 0.36 -10.39
C SER A 149 30.43 -0.17 -9.20
N TYR A 150 29.73 -0.29 -8.09
CA TYR A 150 30.08 -1.05 -6.91
C TYR A 150 29.02 -2.14 -6.69
N PRO A 151 29.29 -3.14 -5.85
CA PRO A 151 28.25 -4.03 -5.37
C PRO A 151 27.11 -3.25 -4.69
N GLY A 152 25.93 -3.28 -5.29
CA GLY A 152 24.69 -2.66 -4.83
C GLY A 152 24.60 -1.13 -4.90
N VAL A 153 25.59 -0.45 -5.47
CA VAL A 153 25.61 1.02 -5.65
C VAL A 153 26.25 1.36 -6.98
N ALA A 154 25.72 2.33 -7.71
CA ALA A 154 26.35 2.85 -8.92
C ALA A 154 26.26 4.37 -9.01
N PHE A 155 27.27 5.00 -9.60
CA PHE A 155 27.32 6.43 -9.86
C PHE A 155 27.40 6.69 -11.35
N THR A 156 26.72 7.74 -11.81
CA THR A 156 26.75 8.16 -13.21
C THR A 156 27.55 9.45 -13.35
N PHE A 157 28.38 9.52 -14.39
CA PHE A 157 29.19 10.68 -14.74
C PHE A 157 29.00 11.02 -16.22
N PRO A 158 28.85 12.30 -16.59
CA PRO A 158 28.80 12.72 -17.98
C PRO A 158 30.19 12.58 -18.60
N LEU A 159 30.28 11.91 -19.74
CA LEU A 159 31.53 11.72 -20.46
C LEU A 159 31.30 11.98 -21.96
N PRO A 160 32.01 12.94 -22.59
CA PRO A 160 31.93 13.16 -24.03
C PRO A 160 32.23 11.88 -24.79
N GLN A 161 31.41 11.55 -25.79
CA GLN A 161 31.57 10.30 -26.55
C GLN A 161 32.95 10.23 -27.23
N SER A 162 33.46 11.37 -27.69
CA SER A 162 34.81 11.50 -28.29
C SER A 162 35.96 11.25 -27.30
N ALA A 163 35.72 11.43 -26.00
CA ALA A 163 36.73 11.22 -24.97
C ALA A 163 36.88 9.73 -24.61
N TYR A 164 35.81 8.94 -24.76
CA TYR A 164 35.79 7.53 -24.41
C TYR A 164 36.48 6.64 -25.47
N SER A 165 37.24 5.65 -25.01
CA SER A 165 37.57 4.48 -25.82
C SER A 165 37.80 3.25 -24.91
N PRO A 166 37.55 2.01 -25.38
CA PRO A 166 37.69 0.81 -24.56
C PRO A 166 39.10 0.60 -23.97
N ASN A 167 40.12 1.17 -24.62
CA ASN A 167 41.53 1.02 -24.23
C ASN A 167 42.04 2.20 -23.38
N LYS A 168 41.24 3.24 -23.15
CA LYS A 168 41.63 4.39 -22.32
C LYS A 168 41.35 4.11 -20.86
N ASP A 169 42.27 4.55 -20.00
CA ASP A 169 42.03 4.58 -18.56
C ASP A 169 41.07 5.73 -18.19
N VAL A 170 39.78 5.41 -18.19
CA VAL A 170 38.72 6.35 -17.85
C VAL A 170 38.78 6.78 -16.37
N VAL A 171 39.31 5.92 -15.48
CA VAL A 171 39.45 6.24 -14.05
C VAL A 171 40.45 7.38 -13.88
N SER A 172 41.60 7.30 -14.56
CA SER A 172 42.57 8.41 -14.59
C SER A 172 41.94 9.67 -15.19
N LEU A 173 41.26 9.54 -16.35
CA LEU A 173 40.62 10.68 -17.03
C LEU A 173 39.63 11.43 -16.12
N LEU A 174 38.75 10.71 -15.42
CA LEU A 174 37.77 11.31 -14.51
C LEU A 174 38.39 11.81 -13.20
N SER A 175 39.51 11.22 -12.77
CA SER A 175 40.24 11.67 -11.57
C SER A 175 40.98 12.99 -11.77
N PHE A 176 41.46 13.27 -13.00
CA PHE A 176 42.19 14.50 -13.32
C PHE A 176 41.29 15.69 -13.67
N ALA A 177 40.03 15.45 -14.04
CA ALA A 177 39.10 16.50 -14.40
C ALA A 177 38.38 17.04 -13.13
N PRO A 178 38.69 18.27 -12.68
CA PRO A 178 38.12 18.82 -11.44
C PRO A 178 36.60 19.04 -11.50
N SER A 179 36.01 19.05 -12.69
CA SER A 179 34.57 19.26 -12.92
C SER A 179 33.74 17.97 -13.02
N GLN A 180 34.32 16.79 -12.79
CA GLN A 180 33.60 15.52 -12.91
C GLN A 180 32.90 15.14 -11.60
N THR A 181 31.69 15.68 -11.42
CA THR A 181 30.77 15.30 -10.34
C THR A 181 29.77 14.26 -10.81
N ALA A 182 29.38 13.37 -9.89
CA ALA A 182 28.31 12.43 -10.17
C ALA A 182 27.00 13.16 -10.45
N GLN A 183 26.26 12.72 -11.47
CA GLN A 183 24.92 13.21 -11.80
C GLN A 183 23.86 12.49 -10.99
N SER A 184 24.04 11.19 -10.76
CA SER A 184 23.15 10.41 -9.91
C SER A 184 23.86 9.27 -9.21
N MET A 185 23.23 8.78 -8.14
CA MET A 185 23.59 7.55 -7.45
C MET A 185 22.39 6.60 -7.45
N ALA A 186 22.60 5.35 -7.81
CA ALA A 186 21.62 4.28 -7.75
C ALA A 186 21.98 3.29 -6.64
N ILE A 187 20.98 2.83 -5.87
CA ILE A 187 21.10 1.79 -4.85
C ILE A 187 20.13 0.68 -5.23
N PHE A 188 20.66 -0.51 -5.45
CA PHE A 188 19.95 -1.66 -6.01
C PHE A 188 20.46 -2.96 -5.39
N ASN A 189 19.73 -4.05 -5.56
CA ASN A 189 20.19 -5.38 -5.17
C ASN A 189 21.00 -6.02 -6.31
N GLY A 190 22.19 -6.54 -5.99
CA GLY A 190 23.06 -7.26 -6.91
C GLY A 190 24.49 -6.74 -7.01
N THR A 191 25.33 -7.45 -7.76
CA THR A 191 26.80 -7.32 -7.69
C THR A 191 27.37 -6.19 -8.57
N SER A 192 26.67 -5.79 -9.62
CA SER A 192 27.03 -4.66 -10.47
C SER A 192 25.81 -4.10 -11.21
N TRP A 193 25.86 -2.84 -11.61
CA TRP A 193 24.77 -2.19 -12.35
C TRP A 193 24.46 -2.91 -13.67
N ALA A 194 25.51 -3.27 -14.42
CA ALA A 194 25.38 -3.94 -15.70
C ALA A 194 24.65 -5.29 -15.58
N ALA A 195 24.94 -6.07 -14.54
CA ALA A 195 24.30 -7.37 -14.30
C ALA A 195 22.89 -7.23 -13.74
N SER A 196 22.64 -6.21 -12.91
CA SER A 196 21.35 -6.05 -12.21
C SER A 196 20.28 -5.31 -13.01
N ARG A 197 20.63 -4.39 -13.92
CA ARG A 197 19.64 -3.51 -14.58
C ARG A 197 18.55 -4.23 -15.37
N GLU A 198 18.84 -5.42 -15.88
CA GLU A 198 17.91 -6.22 -16.68
C GLU A 198 16.94 -7.02 -15.80
N THR A 199 17.36 -7.39 -14.58
CA THR A 199 16.62 -8.28 -13.69
C THR A 199 16.03 -7.58 -12.47
N ILE A 200 16.32 -6.29 -12.26
CA ILE A 200 15.95 -5.52 -11.06
C ILE A 200 14.44 -5.57 -10.73
N TRP A 201 13.59 -5.72 -11.75
CA TRP A 201 12.13 -5.77 -11.61
C TRP A 201 11.59 -7.17 -11.31
N THR A 202 12.34 -8.21 -11.63
CA THR A 202 11.90 -9.62 -11.57
C THR A 202 12.68 -10.46 -10.56
N GLU A 203 13.85 -10.01 -10.12
CA GLU A 203 14.70 -10.71 -9.17
C GLU A 203 13.96 -10.93 -7.84
N ILE A 204 14.16 -12.09 -7.20
CA ILE A 204 13.62 -12.35 -5.87
C ILE A 204 14.49 -11.61 -4.85
N LEU A 205 13.91 -10.61 -4.18
CA LEU A 205 14.63 -9.86 -3.15
C LEU A 205 14.82 -10.67 -1.87
N PRO A 206 15.94 -10.47 -1.17
CA PRO A 206 16.16 -11.08 0.14
C PRO A 206 15.13 -10.61 1.16
N SER A 207 14.96 -11.39 2.23
CA SER A 207 14.05 -11.02 3.31
C SER A 207 14.48 -9.70 3.96
N ILE A 208 13.54 -8.76 4.10
CA ILE A 208 13.74 -7.50 4.80
C ILE A 208 14.13 -7.75 6.27
N LYS A 209 13.64 -8.84 6.87
CA LYS A 209 13.97 -9.24 8.25
C LYS A 209 15.43 -9.66 8.42
N ALA A 210 16.09 -10.10 7.34
CA ALA A 210 17.53 -10.35 7.34
C ALA A 210 18.35 -9.05 7.35
N SER A 211 17.69 -7.89 7.32
CA SER A 211 18.35 -6.59 7.34
C SER A 211 18.60 -6.08 8.74
N THR A 212 19.89 -6.03 9.11
CA THR A 212 20.37 -5.65 10.43
C THR A 212 20.48 -4.13 10.62
N HIS A 213 20.28 -3.33 9.56
CA HIS A 213 20.41 -1.87 9.62
C HIS A 213 19.19 -1.17 10.22
N LEU A 214 18.03 -1.84 10.26
CA LEU A 214 16.86 -1.33 10.97
C LEU A 214 16.97 -1.69 12.46
N PRO A 215 16.64 -0.77 13.38
CA PRO A 215 16.59 -1.09 14.80
C PRO A 215 15.58 -2.22 15.01
N ARG A 216 16.01 -3.29 15.70
CA ARG A 216 15.12 -4.39 16.08
C ARG A 216 14.07 -3.86 17.05
N SER A 217 12.84 -3.66 16.56
CA SER A 217 11.68 -3.53 17.44
C SER A 217 11.51 -4.85 18.21
N LYS A 218 11.12 -4.78 19.48
CA LYS A 218 10.82 -5.98 20.29
C LYS A 218 9.55 -6.70 19.85
N GLU A 219 8.79 -6.12 18.91
CA GLU A 219 7.62 -6.77 18.32
C GLU A 219 8.03 -7.87 17.33
N VAL A 220 7.52 -9.07 17.58
CA VAL A 220 7.57 -10.17 16.62
C VAL A 220 6.63 -9.82 15.48
N VAL A 221 7.16 -9.20 14.42
CA VAL A 221 6.39 -8.92 13.20
C VAL A 221 6.13 -10.27 12.50
N PRO A 222 4.87 -10.67 12.27
CA PRO A 222 4.53 -11.89 11.55
C PRO A 222 5.18 -11.95 10.17
N ASP A 223 5.36 -13.15 9.61
CA ASP A 223 5.79 -13.26 8.22
C ASP A 223 4.72 -12.71 7.28
N GLU A 224 5.20 -11.99 6.28
CA GLU A 224 4.34 -11.30 5.34
C GLU A 224 3.60 -12.30 4.45
N VAL A 225 2.33 -12.04 4.15
CA VAL A 225 1.56 -12.85 3.20
C VAL A 225 1.96 -12.46 1.77
N SER A 226 2.50 -13.42 1.01
CA SER A 226 2.91 -13.23 -0.38
C SER A 226 1.79 -13.50 -1.38
N LEU A 227 0.91 -14.46 -1.07
CA LEU A 227 -0.17 -14.91 -1.95
C LEU A 227 -1.33 -15.50 -1.14
N VAL A 228 -2.56 -15.17 -1.52
CA VAL A 228 -3.79 -15.79 -1.03
C VAL A 228 -4.41 -16.62 -2.15
N ARG A 229 -4.40 -17.95 -1.99
CA ARG A 229 -5.02 -18.88 -2.94
C ARG A 229 -6.45 -19.18 -2.51
N ILE A 230 -7.40 -18.89 -3.40
CA ILE A 230 -8.84 -19.09 -3.20
C ILE A 230 -9.21 -20.46 -3.78
N HIS A 231 -9.71 -21.36 -2.94
CA HIS A 231 -10.11 -22.72 -3.31
C HIS A 231 -11.63 -22.90 -3.50
N GLY A 232 -12.42 -21.88 -3.17
CA GLY A 232 -13.89 -21.94 -3.15
C GLY A 232 -14.42 -22.61 -1.88
N GLY A 233 -15.74 -22.60 -1.68
CA GLY A 233 -16.36 -23.21 -0.50
C GLY A 233 -15.92 -22.57 0.83
N GLY A 234 -15.62 -21.27 0.83
CA GLY A 234 -15.07 -20.56 1.99
C GLY A 234 -13.62 -20.91 2.37
N LYS A 235 -12.87 -21.65 1.55
CA LYS A 235 -11.49 -22.07 1.86
C LYS A 235 -10.44 -21.19 1.19
N LEU A 236 -9.55 -20.61 1.99
CA LEU A 236 -8.41 -19.82 1.55
C LEU A 236 -7.10 -20.38 2.12
N GLN A 237 -6.04 -20.34 1.32
CA GLN A 237 -4.69 -20.73 1.72
C GLN A 237 -3.75 -19.52 1.59
N LEU A 238 -3.10 -19.14 2.69
CA LEU A 238 -2.21 -17.99 2.79
C LEU A 238 -0.77 -18.47 2.76
N PHE A 239 0.02 -18.00 1.80
CA PHE A 239 1.44 -18.33 1.67
C PHE A 239 2.30 -17.25 2.33
N LYS A 240 3.24 -17.65 3.20
CA LYS A 240 4.14 -16.75 3.90
C LYS A 240 5.41 -16.50 3.09
N LYS A 241 5.74 -15.24 2.81
CA LYS A 241 6.89 -14.83 2.00
C LYS A 241 8.21 -15.29 2.62
N TRP A 242 9.17 -15.68 1.77
CA TRP A 242 10.50 -16.18 2.16
C TRP A 242 10.48 -17.45 3.03
N THR A 243 9.34 -18.14 3.11
CA THR A 243 9.20 -19.42 3.81
C THR A 243 8.46 -20.41 2.91
N ASN A 244 8.50 -21.70 3.27
CA ASN A 244 7.68 -22.74 2.65
C ASN A 244 6.39 -23.01 3.46
N ILE A 245 5.99 -22.08 4.31
CA ILE A 245 4.86 -22.24 5.24
C ILE A 245 3.60 -21.64 4.60
N SER A 246 2.49 -22.35 4.74
CA SER A 246 1.16 -21.85 4.40
C SER A 246 0.17 -22.14 5.52
N SER A 247 -0.77 -21.22 5.74
CA SER A 247 -1.84 -21.34 6.73
C SER A 247 -3.20 -21.35 6.03
N TRP A 248 -4.22 -21.94 6.65
CA TRP A 248 -5.58 -22.01 6.09
C TRP A 248 -6.54 -21.11 6.85
N ILE A 249 -7.42 -20.45 6.11
CA ILE A 249 -8.61 -19.80 6.63
C ILE A 249 -9.82 -20.51 6.04
N SER A 250 -10.65 -21.08 6.92
CA SER A 250 -11.95 -21.66 6.58
C SER A 250 -13.03 -20.73 7.08
N LEU A 251 -13.70 -20.03 6.16
CA LEU A 251 -14.85 -19.18 6.49
C LEU A 251 -15.94 -20.05 7.15
N GLY A 252 -16.62 -19.50 8.16
CA GLY A 252 -17.59 -20.21 9.01
C GLY A 252 -16.95 -21.07 10.12
N GLU A 253 -15.64 -21.33 10.11
CA GLU A 253 -14.98 -22.21 11.11
C GLU A 253 -13.81 -21.53 11.86
N THR A 254 -12.98 -20.74 11.19
CA THR A 254 -11.79 -20.10 11.77
C THR A 254 -12.18 -19.07 12.83
N SER A 255 -11.69 -19.22 14.07
CA SER A 255 -11.96 -18.25 15.16
C SER A 255 -11.07 -17.01 15.12
N PRO A 256 -11.46 -15.94 15.83
CA PRO A 256 -10.59 -14.82 16.14
C PRO A 256 -9.25 -15.21 16.78
N GLN A 257 -9.24 -16.20 17.67
CA GLN A 257 -8.01 -16.67 18.31
C GLN A 257 -7.09 -17.37 17.30
N ASP A 258 -7.66 -18.15 16.38
CA ASP A 258 -6.89 -18.76 15.29
C ASP A 258 -6.29 -17.68 14.37
N LEU A 259 -7.06 -16.64 14.03
CA LEU A 259 -6.57 -15.52 13.23
C LEU A 259 -5.38 -14.82 13.90
N ILE A 260 -5.50 -14.52 15.20
CA ILE A 260 -4.43 -13.84 15.95
C ILE A 260 -3.20 -14.75 16.08
N ALA A 261 -3.39 -16.05 16.30
CA ALA A 261 -2.29 -17.01 16.40
C ALA A 261 -1.50 -17.13 15.09
N GLU A 262 -2.18 -17.11 13.95
CA GLU A 262 -1.56 -17.30 12.63
C GLU A 262 -1.03 -16.00 12.00
N LEU A 263 -1.76 -14.90 12.17
CA LEU A 263 -1.53 -13.62 11.49
C LEU A 263 -1.00 -12.52 12.42
N GLY A 264 -0.99 -12.74 13.72
CA GLY A 264 -0.75 -11.70 14.72
C GLY A 264 -1.98 -10.83 14.99
N PRO A 265 -1.86 -9.84 15.90
CA PRO A 265 -2.94 -8.92 16.20
C PRO A 265 -3.29 -8.06 14.96
N PRO A 266 -4.59 -7.76 14.72
CA PRO A 266 -4.99 -6.83 13.68
C PRO A 266 -4.47 -5.41 13.96
N ASN A 267 -4.25 -4.63 12.90
CA ASN A 267 -3.82 -3.25 13.02
C ASN A 267 -4.91 -2.34 13.57
N ALA A 268 -6.17 -2.63 13.23
CA ALA A 268 -7.33 -1.97 13.79
C ALA A 268 -8.51 -2.94 13.88
N ILE A 269 -9.31 -2.82 14.93
CA ILE A 269 -10.59 -3.54 15.05
C ILE A 269 -11.70 -2.54 14.88
N TYR A 270 -12.57 -2.81 13.93
CA TYR A 270 -13.71 -1.96 13.64
C TYR A 270 -15.00 -2.72 14.00
N ARG A 271 -15.91 -2.17 14.83
CA ARG A 271 -17.15 -2.84 15.28
C ARG A 271 -18.39 -2.42 14.52
N LYS A 272 -19.17 -3.39 14.03
CA LYS A 272 -20.35 -3.14 13.20
C LYS A 272 -21.51 -2.59 14.00
N ASN A 273 -21.65 -1.26 14.02
CA ASN A 273 -22.85 -0.61 14.49
C ASN A 273 -23.90 -0.66 13.38
N ASP A 274 -24.98 -1.41 13.61
CA ASP A 274 -26.07 -1.58 12.64
C ASP A 274 -26.86 -0.26 12.49
N GLN A 275 -26.51 0.54 11.48
CA GLN A 275 -27.21 1.79 11.16
C GLN A 275 -28.56 1.57 10.45
N ARG A 276 -29.01 0.32 10.22
CA ARG A 276 -30.30 0.04 9.55
C ARG A 276 -31.50 0.70 10.24
N MET A 277 -31.41 1.02 11.53
CA MET A 277 -32.46 1.72 12.27
C MET A 277 -32.59 3.23 11.95
N THR A 278 -31.58 3.85 11.34
CA THR A 278 -31.57 5.30 11.08
C THR A 278 -32.47 5.68 9.90
N ILE A 279 -32.56 4.80 8.90
CA ILE A 279 -33.33 5.02 7.66
C ILE A 279 -34.85 4.95 7.93
N HIS A 280 -35.30 4.24 8.98
CA HIS A 280 -36.72 4.17 9.35
C HIS A 280 -37.16 5.28 10.31
N LYS A 281 -36.25 5.86 11.10
CA LYS A 281 -36.59 6.99 11.99
C LYS A 281 -36.98 8.26 11.23
N GLN A 282 -36.37 8.52 10.07
CA GLN A 282 -36.72 9.70 9.25
C GLN A 282 -38.08 9.58 8.55
N ARG A 283 -38.55 8.36 8.24
CA ARG A 283 -39.87 8.14 7.62
C ARG A 283 -41.04 8.19 8.59
N THR A 284 -40.84 7.77 9.85
CA THR A 284 -41.93 7.83 10.86
C THR A 284 -42.15 9.24 11.40
N ALA A 285 -41.14 10.11 11.36
CA ALA A 285 -41.27 11.52 11.76
C ALA A 285 -42.02 12.40 10.74
N SER A 286 -42.29 11.90 9.52
CA SER A 286 -42.95 12.66 8.45
C SER A 286 -44.47 12.39 8.32
N HIS A 287 -45.06 11.52 9.16
CA HIS A 287 -46.48 11.13 9.07
C HIS A 287 -47.24 11.15 10.42
N SER A 288 -47.02 12.18 11.23
CA SER A 288 -47.96 12.56 12.30
C SER A 288 -48.06 14.08 12.44
N ARG A 289 -48.61 14.73 11.41
CA ARG A 289 -49.27 16.05 11.54
C ARG A 289 -50.72 15.89 11.14
N THR A 290 -51.52 15.28 12.02
CA THR A 290 -52.97 15.48 12.00
C THR A 290 -53.29 16.76 12.75
N ARG A 291 -54.09 17.56 12.05
CA ARG A 291 -54.53 18.91 12.34
C ARG A 291 -55.87 18.80 13.06
N GLU A 292 -55.99 19.38 14.24
CA GLU A 292 -57.29 19.74 14.84
C GLU A 292 -57.19 21.14 15.45
N GLU A 293 -58.10 22.02 15.03
CA GLU A 293 -58.36 23.36 15.58
C GLU A 293 -59.40 23.25 16.69
N SER A 294 -59.19 23.91 17.84
CA SER A 294 -60.19 24.78 18.51
C SER A 294 -59.66 25.42 19.81
N GLU A 295 -59.69 26.76 19.79
CA GLU A 295 -60.12 27.75 20.79
C GLU A 295 -59.52 27.85 22.22
N ASP A 296 -58.96 29.06 22.45
CA ASP A 296 -59.12 29.97 23.62
C ASP A 296 -58.45 29.66 24.97
N ASP A 297 -57.43 30.45 25.33
CA ASP A 297 -57.49 31.51 26.36
C ASP A 297 -56.06 31.89 26.88
N GLY A 298 -55.86 33.18 27.15
CA GLY A 298 -55.02 33.63 28.27
C GLY A 298 -53.50 33.78 28.16
N HIS A 299 -53.08 35.04 28.01
CA HIS A 299 -51.96 35.68 28.73
C HIS A 299 -50.48 35.60 28.27
N LEU A 300 -50.03 36.76 27.77
CA LEU A 300 -48.79 37.52 28.04
C LEU A 300 -47.42 36.85 27.81
N GLY A 301 -46.69 37.40 26.83
CA GLY A 301 -45.39 36.89 26.39
C GLY A 301 -44.17 37.39 27.15
N ARG A 302 -43.00 36.90 26.72
CA ARG A 302 -41.72 37.61 26.75
C ARG A 302 -40.72 36.93 25.80
N LYS A 303 -40.22 37.68 24.82
CA LYS A 303 -38.95 37.39 24.14
C LYS A 303 -37.81 37.51 25.14
N LEU A 304 -36.80 36.66 25.04
CA LEU A 304 -35.40 37.02 25.28
C LEU A 304 -34.47 35.97 24.65
N ASP A 305 -33.49 36.50 23.93
CA ASP A 305 -32.33 35.85 23.34
C ASP A 305 -31.30 35.42 24.41
N GLU A 306 -30.22 34.81 23.92
CA GLU A 306 -28.84 34.79 24.45
C GLU A 306 -28.30 33.44 24.97
N ASN A 307 -27.47 32.84 24.11
CA ASN A 307 -26.07 32.46 24.36
C ASN A 307 -25.66 32.17 25.81
N SER A 308 -25.23 30.94 26.07
CA SER A 308 -24.20 30.64 27.07
C SER A 308 -23.63 29.23 26.84
N ALA A 309 -22.44 29.17 26.25
CA ALA A 309 -21.51 28.05 26.41
C ALA A 309 -20.78 28.19 27.75
N PRO A 310 -20.35 27.09 28.39
CA PRO A 310 -19.26 27.14 29.35
C PRO A 310 -18.01 26.41 28.83
N LEU A 311 -16.91 27.16 28.75
CA LEU A 311 -15.53 26.69 28.86
C LEU A 311 -15.23 26.39 30.34
N ILE A 312 -14.65 25.23 30.69
CA ILE A 312 -13.74 24.96 31.84
C ILE A 312 -12.96 23.66 31.50
N THR A 313 -11.73 23.74 30.99
CA THR A 313 -10.40 23.58 31.65
C THR A 313 -10.04 22.20 32.22
N ASP A 314 -9.05 21.58 31.56
CA ASP A 314 -7.85 20.85 32.00
C ASP A 314 -7.76 20.04 33.33
N SER A 315 -7.02 18.92 33.18
CA SER A 315 -6.40 17.96 34.11
C SER A 315 -7.25 17.11 35.07
N ASP A 316 -7.34 15.79 34.81
CA ASP A 316 -6.62 14.81 35.64
C ASP A 316 -6.52 13.42 34.97
N ASP A 317 -5.38 12.76 35.18
CA ASP A 317 -5.11 11.39 34.78
C ASP A 317 -5.91 10.41 35.65
N THR A 318 -6.80 9.61 35.05
CA THR A 318 -7.36 8.43 35.74
C THR A 318 -7.56 7.28 34.77
N TYR A 319 -6.74 6.24 34.93
CA TYR A 319 -6.95 4.91 34.39
C TYR A 319 -8.31 4.39 34.87
N ASN A 320 -9.33 4.43 34.00
CA ASN A 320 -10.64 3.89 34.30
C ASN A 320 -10.76 2.47 33.73
N GLU A 321 -10.34 1.48 34.53
CA GLU A 321 -10.85 0.11 34.40
C GLU A 321 -12.34 0.09 34.77
N SER A 322 -13.20 0.28 33.77
CA SER A 322 -14.62 -0.03 33.91
C SER A 322 -15.16 -0.69 32.64
N SER A 323 -14.67 -1.89 32.37
CA SER A 323 -15.28 -2.82 31.40
C SER A 323 -15.66 -4.12 32.10
N ALA A 324 -16.64 -4.06 33.01
CA ALA A 324 -17.16 -5.28 33.64
C ALA A 324 -18.67 -5.28 33.95
N ASN A 325 -19.43 -4.21 33.72
CA ASN A 325 -20.82 -4.13 34.22
C ASN A 325 -21.84 -3.47 33.27
N ASP A 326 -21.74 -3.71 31.96
CA ASP A 326 -22.81 -3.35 31.01
C ASP A 326 -23.52 -4.57 30.39
N ALA A 327 -23.55 -5.67 31.15
CA ALA A 327 -24.31 -6.88 30.80
C ALA A 327 -25.76 -6.78 31.31
N ALA A 328 -26.51 -5.76 30.86
CA ALA A 328 -27.94 -5.67 31.16
C ALA A 328 -28.75 -4.83 30.16
N ALA A 329 -28.48 -4.94 28.85
CA ALA A 329 -29.44 -4.55 27.79
C ALA A 329 -29.06 -5.15 26.42
N GLY A 330 -29.52 -6.37 26.14
CA GLY A 330 -29.94 -6.87 24.81
C GLY A 330 -29.12 -6.59 23.54
N THR A 331 -27.82 -6.29 23.61
CA THR A 331 -26.98 -6.01 22.42
C THR A 331 -26.13 -7.23 22.12
N ILE A 332 -26.35 -7.85 20.95
CA ILE A 332 -25.57 -8.97 20.41
C ILE A 332 -24.07 -8.63 20.52
N PRO A 333 -23.17 -9.56 20.91
CA PRO A 333 -21.72 -9.33 20.84
C PRO A 333 -21.35 -9.04 19.38
N GLY A 334 -21.16 -7.75 19.07
CA GLY A 334 -21.29 -7.23 17.71
C GLY A 334 -20.23 -7.72 16.73
N GLU A 335 -20.66 -7.99 15.50
CA GLU A 335 -19.80 -8.28 14.35
C GLU A 335 -18.67 -7.24 14.25
N CYS A 336 -17.46 -7.63 13.86
CA CYS A 336 -16.36 -6.69 13.73
C CYS A 336 -15.39 -7.08 12.61
N PHE A 337 -14.73 -6.08 12.04
CA PHE A 337 -13.64 -6.27 11.09
C PHE A 337 -12.30 -6.22 11.80
N TYR A 338 -11.49 -7.23 11.54
CA TYR A 338 -10.08 -7.26 11.85
C TYR A 338 -9.34 -6.74 10.63
N ASN A 339 -8.80 -5.53 10.71
CA ASN A 339 -8.13 -4.88 9.60
C ASN A 339 -6.63 -5.14 9.66
N TYR A 340 -6.08 -5.76 8.62
CA TYR A 340 -4.65 -6.04 8.50
C TYR A 340 -4.06 -5.20 7.36
N PHE A 341 -3.90 -3.88 7.60
CA PHE A 341 -3.37 -2.92 6.63
C PHE A 341 -2.04 -3.38 6.00
N HIS A 342 -1.14 -3.94 6.81
CA HIS A 342 0.17 -4.41 6.33
C HIS A 342 0.13 -5.80 5.67
N LEU A 343 -0.92 -6.60 5.88
CA LEU A 343 -1.10 -7.87 5.16
C LEU A 343 -1.95 -7.70 3.89
N GLY A 344 -2.66 -6.58 3.78
CA GLY A 344 -3.44 -6.19 2.61
C GLY A 344 -4.86 -6.74 2.57
N PHE A 345 -5.41 -7.16 3.71
CA PHE A 345 -6.76 -7.69 3.76
C PHE A 345 -7.47 -7.41 5.08
N ASP A 346 -8.80 -7.48 5.06
CA ASP A 346 -9.66 -7.36 6.23
C ASP A 346 -10.47 -8.64 6.42
N VAL A 347 -10.71 -9.04 7.66
CA VAL A 347 -11.50 -10.24 8.00
C VAL A 347 -12.71 -9.84 8.83
N LEU A 348 -13.92 -10.16 8.34
CA LEU A 348 -15.14 -10.02 9.12
C LEU A 348 -15.26 -11.19 10.08
N VAL A 349 -15.34 -10.87 11.36
CA VAL A 349 -15.62 -11.78 12.46
C VAL A 349 -17.09 -11.56 12.87
N SER A 350 -17.92 -12.57 12.70
CA SER A 350 -19.36 -12.51 13.00
C SER A 350 -19.90 -13.87 13.45
N SER A 351 -21.20 -13.96 13.73
CA SER A 351 -21.85 -15.24 14.02
C SER A 351 -21.64 -16.24 12.87
N PRO A 352 -21.55 -17.55 13.13
CA PRO A 352 -21.30 -18.53 12.09
C PRO A 352 -22.37 -18.50 10.98
N GLU A 353 -21.92 -18.23 9.76
CA GLU A 353 -22.72 -18.33 8.54
C GLU A 353 -22.22 -19.51 7.71
N THR A 354 -23.13 -20.15 6.96
CA THR A 354 -22.74 -21.21 6.03
C THR A 354 -21.97 -20.58 4.87
N PRO A 355 -20.73 -21.01 4.58
CA PRO A 355 -19.97 -20.47 3.46
C PRO A 355 -20.66 -20.68 2.12
N SER A 356 -20.21 -19.93 1.12
CA SER A 356 -20.65 -20.15 -0.26
C SER A 356 -20.44 -21.60 -0.70
N PRO A 357 -21.32 -22.16 -1.56
CA PRO A 357 -21.16 -23.53 -2.03
C PRO A 357 -19.83 -23.69 -2.80
N PRO A 358 -19.20 -24.87 -2.77
CA PRO A 358 -18.01 -25.11 -3.57
C PRO A 358 -18.35 -25.07 -5.08
N PRO A 359 -17.38 -24.72 -5.94
CA PRO A 359 -17.62 -24.72 -7.37
C PRO A 359 -17.95 -26.14 -7.87
N PRO A 360 -18.78 -26.28 -8.93
CA PRO A 360 -19.16 -27.58 -9.49
C PRO A 360 -17.93 -28.38 -9.97
N LEU A 361 -17.96 -29.71 -10.09
CA LEU A 361 -16.80 -30.52 -10.51
C LEU A 361 -15.48 -30.29 -9.74
N THR A 362 -15.53 -29.86 -8.47
CA THR A 362 -14.31 -29.80 -7.64
C THR A 362 -13.96 -31.20 -7.14
N ASP A 363 -13.43 -32.04 -8.04
CA ASP A 363 -13.02 -33.43 -7.73
C ASP A 363 -11.63 -33.53 -7.10
N LYS A 364 -10.98 -32.39 -6.78
CA LYS A 364 -9.71 -32.41 -6.08
C LYS A 364 -9.99 -32.45 -4.59
N THR A 365 -9.58 -33.55 -3.96
CA THR A 365 -9.39 -33.72 -2.52
C THR A 365 -8.53 -32.57 -1.99
N LEU A 366 -9.16 -31.44 -1.68
CA LEU A 366 -8.52 -30.41 -0.86
C LEU A 366 -8.10 -31.11 0.43
N PRO A 367 -6.87 -30.91 0.93
CA PRO A 367 -6.49 -31.47 2.21
C PRO A 367 -7.52 -30.98 3.23
N VAL A 368 -8.32 -31.91 3.72
CA VAL A 368 -9.27 -31.64 4.78
C VAL A 368 -8.40 -31.41 6.01
N VAL A 369 -8.11 -30.15 6.31
CA VAL A 369 -7.54 -29.76 7.59
C VAL A 369 -8.70 -29.83 8.58
N ASP A 370 -9.11 -31.05 8.92
CA ASP A 370 -10.05 -31.25 10.02
C ASP A 370 -9.33 -30.82 11.29
N LYS A 371 -9.71 -29.66 11.82
CA LYS A 371 -9.37 -29.34 13.20
C LYS A 371 -9.98 -30.44 14.06
N PRO A 372 -9.20 -31.10 14.95
CA PRO A 372 -9.69 -32.24 15.74
C PRO A 372 -10.90 -31.85 16.63
N HIS A 373 -11.12 -30.57 16.87
CA HIS A 373 -12.24 -30.04 17.65
C HIS A 373 -12.97 -28.94 16.88
N LYS A 374 -14.13 -29.28 16.30
CA LYS A 374 -15.12 -28.29 15.86
C LYS A 374 -15.91 -27.85 17.09
N SER A 375 -15.58 -26.68 17.62
CA SER A 375 -16.39 -26.06 18.68
C SER A 375 -17.74 -25.68 18.08
N THR A 376 -18.82 -26.29 18.56
CA THR A 376 -20.19 -26.13 18.04
C THR A 376 -21.00 -25.07 18.79
N ALA A 377 -20.34 -24.23 19.60
CA ALA A 377 -21.03 -23.17 20.33
C ALA A 377 -21.64 -22.17 19.33
N PRO A 378 -22.98 -21.96 19.31
CA PRO A 378 -23.64 -21.10 18.33
C PRO A 378 -23.25 -19.62 18.48
N ASP A 379 -22.81 -19.21 19.67
CA ASP A 379 -22.44 -17.83 19.99
C ASP A 379 -20.95 -17.53 19.71
N ARG A 380 -20.19 -18.50 19.19
CA ARG A 380 -18.77 -18.29 18.87
C ARG A 380 -18.64 -17.51 17.58
N LEU A 381 -18.01 -16.34 17.65
CA LEU A 381 -17.64 -15.59 16.46
C LEU A 381 -16.59 -16.34 15.63
N VAL A 382 -16.74 -16.28 14.31
CA VAL A 382 -15.85 -16.89 13.32
C VAL A 382 -15.62 -15.92 12.15
N ALA A 383 -14.54 -16.14 11.41
CA ALA A 383 -14.31 -15.47 10.14
C ALA A 383 -15.40 -15.88 9.15
N THR A 384 -16.17 -14.94 8.62
CA THR A 384 -17.24 -15.21 7.64
C THR A 384 -16.99 -14.55 6.29
N LYS A 385 -16.11 -13.55 6.26
CA LYS A 385 -15.76 -12.84 5.03
C LYS A 385 -14.32 -12.36 5.10
N ILE A 386 -13.64 -12.35 3.96
CA ILE A 386 -12.33 -11.72 3.82
C ILE A 386 -12.32 -10.80 2.59
N VAL A 387 -11.77 -9.60 2.73
CA VAL A 387 -11.62 -8.61 1.66
C VAL A 387 -10.14 -8.46 1.34
N LEU A 388 -9.74 -8.83 0.13
CA LEU A 388 -8.36 -8.77 -0.36
C LEU A 388 -8.18 -7.48 -1.18
N HIS A 389 -7.27 -6.61 -0.75
CA HIS A 389 -7.07 -5.28 -1.35
C HIS A 389 -5.93 -5.25 -2.36
N GLY A 390 -6.16 -4.64 -3.52
CA GLY A 390 -5.20 -4.57 -4.63
C GLY A 390 -4.20 -3.42 -4.55
N ASN A 391 -4.48 -2.38 -3.73
CA ASN A 391 -3.65 -1.18 -3.58
C ASN A 391 -3.19 -0.58 -4.93
N ILE A 392 -4.12 -0.39 -5.87
CA ILE A 392 -3.79 0.04 -7.24
C ILE A 392 -3.61 1.57 -7.28
N PRO A 393 -2.47 2.09 -7.78
CA PRO A 393 -2.28 3.53 -7.95
C PRO A 393 -3.42 4.18 -8.76
N GLY A 394 -3.93 5.30 -8.25
CA GLY A 394 -5.06 6.01 -8.83
C GLY A 394 -6.43 5.52 -8.37
N SER A 395 -6.53 4.40 -7.65
CA SER A 395 -7.78 4.03 -7.00
C SER A 395 -8.02 4.89 -5.76
N TYR A 396 -9.30 5.06 -5.39
CA TYR A 396 -9.70 5.86 -4.25
C TYR A 396 -9.13 5.34 -2.90
N GLU A 397 -8.98 4.02 -2.77
CA GLU A 397 -8.46 3.37 -1.56
C GLU A 397 -6.92 3.19 -1.60
N PHE A 398 -6.25 3.80 -2.59
CA PHE A 398 -4.81 3.68 -2.74
C PHE A 398 -4.07 4.08 -1.46
N ASN A 399 -3.14 3.23 -1.06
CA ASN A 399 -2.30 3.34 0.12
C ASN A 399 -3.05 3.27 1.47
N ARG A 400 -4.29 2.76 1.52
CA ARG A 400 -4.95 2.39 2.79
C ARG A 400 -4.49 1.02 3.30
N HIS A 401 -4.28 0.10 2.36
CA HIS A 401 -3.78 -1.24 2.60
C HIS A 401 -2.60 -1.52 1.69
N ARG A 402 -1.74 -2.44 2.11
CA ARG A 402 -0.76 -3.06 1.24
C ARG A 402 -1.48 -3.87 0.14
N ARG A 403 -0.86 -3.99 -1.04
CA ARG A 403 -1.31 -4.93 -2.07
C ARG A 403 -1.27 -6.38 -1.57
N CYS A 404 -2.42 -7.05 -1.63
CA CYS A 404 -2.57 -8.48 -1.41
C CYS A 404 -2.73 -9.21 -2.76
N ARG A 405 -1.77 -10.08 -3.07
CA ARG A 405 -1.85 -10.93 -4.26
C ARG A 405 -2.77 -12.11 -4.00
N TRP A 406 -3.54 -12.47 -5.00
CA TRP A 406 -4.44 -13.61 -4.92
C TRP A 406 -4.49 -14.39 -6.22
N GLU A 407 -4.93 -15.64 -6.14
CA GLU A 407 -5.23 -16.48 -7.30
C GLU A 407 -6.42 -17.40 -7.02
N ILE A 408 -7.11 -17.83 -8.08
CA ILE A 408 -8.31 -18.66 -7.99
C ILE A 408 -7.99 -20.09 -8.49
N ALA A 409 -7.69 -20.99 -7.55
CA ALA A 409 -7.13 -22.31 -7.85
C ALA A 409 -8.14 -23.34 -8.39
N TYR A 410 -9.45 -23.06 -8.31
CA TYR A 410 -10.49 -23.93 -8.85
C TYR A 410 -10.87 -23.64 -10.31
N LEU A 411 -10.21 -22.65 -10.93
CA LEU A 411 -10.29 -22.37 -12.36
C LEU A 411 -9.22 -23.13 -13.13
N ASP A 412 -9.39 -23.23 -14.45
CA ASP A 412 -8.42 -23.89 -15.31
C ASP A 412 -7.14 -23.04 -15.39
N PRO A 413 -5.94 -23.61 -15.15
CA PRO A 413 -4.71 -22.87 -15.34
C PRO A 413 -4.54 -22.56 -16.83
N ALA A 414 -4.35 -21.29 -17.16
CA ALA A 414 -3.83 -20.85 -18.45
C ALA A 414 -2.33 -21.22 -18.55
N PRO A 415 -1.67 -21.04 -19.71
CA PRO A 415 -0.22 -21.23 -19.82
C PRO A 415 0.58 -20.48 -18.73
N ASP A 416 0.07 -19.33 -18.30
CA ASP A 416 0.69 -18.46 -17.28
C ASP A 416 0.19 -18.73 -15.85
N GLY A 417 -0.55 -19.82 -15.62
CA GLY A 417 -1.06 -20.24 -14.31
C GLY A 417 -2.54 -19.94 -14.07
N TYR A 418 -2.97 -19.99 -12.80
CA TYR A 418 -4.35 -19.68 -12.42
C TYR A 418 -4.64 -18.18 -12.59
N PRO A 419 -5.90 -17.80 -12.88
CA PRO A 419 -6.32 -16.40 -12.83
C PRO A 419 -5.98 -15.78 -11.48
N ASN A 420 -5.33 -14.62 -11.51
CA ASN A 420 -4.71 -13.99 -10.36
C ASN A 420 -4.96 -12.47 -10.32
N SER A 421 -4.42 -11.82 -9.30
CA SER A 421 -4.52 -10.38 -9.08
C SER A 421 -3.90 -9.50 -10.17
N GLU A 422 -3.12 -10.07 -11.10
CA GLU A 422 -2.55 -9.38 -12.26
C GLU A 422 -3.35 -9.64 -13.56
N THR A 423 -4.30 -10.59 -13.53
CA THR A 423 -5.12 -10.97 -14.68
C THR A 423 -6.27 -9.96 -14.86
N PRO A 424 -6.48 -9.39 -16.08
CA PRO A 424 -7.63 -8.53 -16.34
C PRO A 424 -8.95 -9.20 -15.96
N PHE A 425 -9.85 -8.43 -15.36
CA PHE A 425 -11.10 -8.94 -14.82
C PHE A 425 -11.98 -9.56 -15.90
N THR A 426 -12.01 -9.01 -17.12
CA THR A 426 -12.79 -9.57 -18.22
C THR A 426 -12.42 -11.04 -18.50
N THR A 427 -11.13 -11.37 -18.46
CA THR A 427 -10.64 -12.74 -18.60
C THR A 427 -11.04 -13.62 -17.42
N THR A 428 -10.85 -13.12 -16.19
CA THR A 428 -11.22 -13.82 -14.96
C THR A 428 -12.74 -14.10 -14.91
N LYS A 429 -13.55 -13.11 -15.27
CA LYS A 429 -15.02 -13.20 -15.36
C LYS A 429 -15.45 -14.26 -16.37
N ALA A 430 -14.85 -14.29 -17.57
CA ALA A 430 -15.19 -15.28 -18.59
C ALA A 430 -14.94 -16.72 -18.12
N GLN A 431 -13.82 -16.96 -17.42
CA GLN A 431 -13.50 -18.27 -16.86
C GLN A 431 -14.44 -18.65 -15.71
N LEU A 432 -14.72 -17.70 -14.80
CA LEU A 432 -15.69 -17.92 -13.73
C LEU A 432 -17.07 -18.26 -14.31
N MET A 433 -17.56 -17.46 -15.26
CA MET A 433 -18.81 -17.69 -16.01
C MET A 433 -18.87 -19.10 -16.58
N LYS A 434 -17.86 -19.50 -17.36
CA LYS A 434 -17.76 -20.86 -17.91
C LYS A 434 -17.83 -21.92 -16.81
N ARG A 435 -17.15 -21.71 -15.67
CA ARG A 435 -17.06 -22.68 -14.57
C ARG A 435 -18.40 -22.92 -13.89
N TRP A 436 -19.15 -21.86 -13.55
CA TRP A 436 -20.41 -22.02 -12.83
C TRP A 436 -21.63 -22.16 -13.73
N THR A 437 -21.57 -21.77 -15.00
CA THR A 437 -22.65 -22.12 -15.94
C THR A 437 -22.83 -23.63 -16.06
N ALA A 438 -21.76 -24.41 -15.87
CA ALA A 438 -21.86 -25.87 -15.76
C ALA A 438 -22.68 -26.36 -14.53
N ALA A 439 -22.93 -25.51 -13.54
CA ALA A 439 -23.79 -25.80 -12.38
C ALA A 439 -25.25 -25.32 -12.54
N LEU A 440 -25.54 -24.47 -13.53
CA LEU A 440 -26.87 -23.90 -13.70
C LEU A 440 -27.82 -24.92 -14.30
N GLU A 441 -29.09 -24.88 -13.89
CA GLU A 441 -30.12 -25.70 -14.50
C GLU A 441 -30.41 -25.24 -15.95
N PRO A 442 -30.82 -26.16 -16.87
CA PRO A 442 -31.14 -25.79 -18.24
C PRO A 442 -32.21 -24.69 -18.32
N GLY A 443 -31.83 -23.50 -18.80
CA GLY A 443 -32.73 -22.34 -18.95
C GLY A 443 -32.60 -21.27 -17.86
N GLU A 444 -31.77 -21.48 -16.82
CA GLU A 444 -31.48 -20.46 -15.83
C GLU A 444 -30.47 -19.44 -16.38
N VAL A 445 -30.81 -18.15 -16.30
CA VAL A 445 -29.93 -17.06 -16.74
C VAL A 445 -28.97 -16.69 -15.60
N PRO A 446 -27.66 -16.56 -15.87
CA PRO A 446 -26.69 -16.03 -14.92
C PRO A 446 -27.12 -14.68 -14.31
N LYS A 447 -27.57 -14.66 -13.06
CA LYS A 447 -27.87 -13.42 -12.29
C LYS A 447 -26.64 -12.54 -12.00
N TRP A 448 -25.46 -13.00 -12.36
CA TRP A 448 -24.14 -12.49 -11.97
C TRP A 448 -23.40 -11.83 -13.15
N GLU A 449 -24.13 -11.52 -14.21
CA GLU A 449 -23.60 -10.89 -15.43
C GLU A 449 -23.48 -9.37 -15.31
N ASN A 450 -24.40 -8.74 -14.58
CA ASN A 450 -24.52 -7.29 -14.49
C ASN A 450 -23.66 -6.72 -13.36
N GLY A 451 -22.84 -5.73 -13.70
CA GLY A 451 -22.08 -4.96 -12.73
C GLY A 451 -22.88 -3.81 -12.14
N MET A 452 -22.68 -3.52 -10.86
CA MET A 452 -23.24 -2.35 -10.18
C MET A 452 -22.17 -1.25 -10.11
N VAL A 453 -22.40 -0.12 -10.77
CA VAL A 453 -21.46 1.01 -10.77
C VAL A 453 -21.53 1.75 -9.43
N LEU A 454 -20.37 2.04 -8.86
CA LEU A 454 -20.17 2.74 -7.61
C LEU A 454 -19.29 3.97 -7.85
N ASN A 455 -19.61 5.12 -7.26
CA ASN A 455 -18.87 6.37 -7.46
C ASN A 455 -18.21 6.85 -6.16
N ARG A 456 -17.03 6.29 -5.82
CA ARG A 456 -16.36 6.54 -4.53
C ARG A 456 -16.04 8.01 -4.23
N GLY A 457 -16.07 8.90 -5.24
CA GLY A 457 -15.78 10.33 -5.10
C GLY A 457 -16.97 11.17 -4.62
N TRP A 458 -18.18 10.62 -4.58
CA TRP A 458 -19.32 11.28 -3.96
C TRP A 458 -19.30 10.95 -2.48
N GLY A 459 -19.31 11.94 -1.57
CA GLY A 459 -19.29 11.73 -0.11
C GLY A 459 -20.49 10.97 0.48
N ASP A 460 -21.34 10.43 -0.40
CA ASP A 460 -22.53 9.61 -0.12
C ASP A 460 -22.45 8.23 -0.80
N SER A 461 -21.37 7.97 -1.55
CA SER A 461 -21.00 6.62 -1.97
C SER A 461 -20.13 6.01 -0.91
N PRO A 462 -20.32 4.73 -0.56
CA PRO A 462 -19.48 3.95 0.33
C PRO A 462 -18.03 4.40 0.36
N GLY A 463 -17.73 5.39 1.22
CA GLY A 463 -16.54 6.24 1.14
C GLY A 463 -15.29 5.56 1.70
N SER A 464 -15.41 4.27 1.94
CA SER A 464 -14.40 3.39 2.47
C SER A 464 -14.86 1.95 2.24
N SER A 465 -13.95 1.00 2.08
CA SER A 465 -14.16 -0.40 2.42
C SER A 465 -14.88 -0.55 3.77
N CYS A 466 -14.72 0.46 4.64
CA CYS A 466 -15.50 0.76 5.83
C CYS A 466 -16.82 1.55 5.59
N GLU A 467 -17.65 1.30 4.58
CA GLU A 467 -19.13 1.44 4.74
C GLU A 467 -19.82 0.07 4.84
N PHE A 468 -18.98 -0.96 4.87
CA PHE A 468 -18.93 -1.89 5.99
C PHE A 468 -18.18 -1.31 7.21
N LEU A 469 -18.27 0.01 7.46
CA LEU A 469 -18.52 0.74 8.70
C LEU A 469 -17.80 2.11 9.00
N GLY A 470 -18.61 3.17 9.17
CA GLY A 470 -18.53 4.31 10.10
C GLY A 470 -17.23 5.10 10.36
N GLY A 471 -17.19 6.33 9.82
CA GLY A 471 -16.94 7.58 10.57
C GLY A 471 -15.62 7.76 11.34
N TRP A 472 -14.59 8.27 10.64
CA TRP A 472 -13.48 9.00 11.27
C TRP A 472 -12.93 10.09 10.34
N GLU A 473 -13.73 11.16 10.15
CA GLU A 473 -13.27 12.46 9.63
C GLU A 473 -13.93 13.64 10.39
N GLU A 474 -14.16 13.48 11.69
CA GLU A 474 -14.59 14.61 12.53
C GLU A 474 -13.48 14.93 13.53
N ASN A 475 -12.43 15.60 13.04
CA ASN A 475 -11.61 16.59 13.77
C ASN A 475 -10.38 17.02 12.95
N ALA A 476 -10.64 17.73 11.85
CA ALA A 476 -9.68 18.65 11.25
C ALA A 476 -10.41 19.87 10.67
N THR A 477 -11.11 20.60 11.54
CA THR A 477 -11.66 21.92 11.20
C THR A 477 -10.53 22.94 11.05
N VAL A 478 -10.09 23.17 9.81
CA VAL A 478 -9.52 24.46 9.40
C VAL A 478 -10.54 25.10 8.45
N PRO A 479 -11.24 26.17 8.85
CA PRO A 479 -12.22 26.82 7.98
C PRO A 479 -11.50 27.74 6.99
N GLY A 480 -11.54 27.39 5.71
CA GLY A 480 -11.15 28.26 4.59
C GLY A 480 -12.24 28.23 3.52
N PRO A 481 -12.62 29.39 2.93
CA PRO A 481 -13.83 29.53 2.13
C PRO A 481 -13.74 28.76 0.80
N LEU A 482 -14.84 28.07 0.49
CA LEU A 482 -15.10 27.36 -0.75
C LEU A 482 -15.15 28.32 -1.94
N SER A 483 -14.08 28.36 -2.72
CA SER A 483 -14.17 28.64 -4.16
C SER A 483 -13.03 27.93 -4.89
N GLY A 484 -13.34 26.87 -5.65
CA GLY A 484 -12.37 26.31 -6.57
C GLY A 484 -12.57 24.83 -6.90
N ARG A 485 -13.36 24.58 -7.95
CA ARG A 485 -13.37 23.37 -8.81
C ARG A 485 -13.78 22.04 -8.17
N ASP A 486 -15.04 21.72 -8.40
CA ASP A 486 -15.44 20.45 -9.01
C ASP A 486 -14.35 19.91 -9.96
N ASP A 487 -13.71 18.83 -9.55
CA ASP A 487 -13.02 17.90 -10.43
C ASP A 487 -13.31 16.48 -9.90
N GLY A 488 -14.57 16.05 -10.06
CA GLY A 488 -14.97 14.66 -9.94
C GLY A 488 -14.18 13.81 -10.95
N THR A 489 -12.95 13.47 -10.61
CA THR A 489 -12.05 12.71 -11.45
C THR A 489 -12.67 11.34 -11.71
N SER A 490 -12.67 10.95 -12.99
CA SER A 490 -13.14 9.67 -13.53
C SER A 490 -12.60 8.42 -12.83
N ASP A 491 -11.56 8.58 -12.03
CA ASP A 491 -10.74 7.53 -11.41
C ASP A 491 -11.36 7.03 -10.10
N SER A 492 -12.40 7.69 -9.60
CA SER A 492 -13.13 7.31 -8.37
C SER A 492 -14.28 6.32 -8.60
N THR A 493 -14.68 6.06 -9.85
CA THR A 493 -15.77 5.12 -10.13
C THR A 493 -15.26 3.70 -10.33
N THR A 494 -15.90 2.74 -9.68
CA THR A 494 -15.63 1.31 -9.80
C THR A 494 -16.91 0.55 -10.13
N THR A 495 -16.80 -0.69 -10.56
CA THR A 495 -17.94 -1.57 -10.84
C THR A 495 -17.85 -2.82 -9.98
N LEU A 496 -18.90 -3.10 -9.23
CA LEU A 496 -19.03 -4.29 -8.40
C LEU A 496 -19.68 -5.43 -9.21
N TYR A 497 -19.02 -6.58 -9.24
CA TYR A 497 -19.54 -7.80 -9.84
C TYR A 497 -19.66 -8.88 -8.76
N GLY A 498 -20.89 -9.33 -8.50
CA GLY A 498 -21.15 -10.45 -7.61
C GLY A 498 -21.20 -11.76 -8.39
N LEU A 499 -20.37 -12.72 -8.01
CA LEU A 499 -20.33 -14.10 -8.50
C LEU A 499 -20.52 -15.05 -7.30
N PRO A 500 -20.86 -16.34 -7.50
CA PRO A 500 -21.01 -17.26 -6.38
C PRO A 500 -19.76 -17.31 -5.49
N GLY A 501 -19.92 -16.90 -4.23
CA GLY A 501 -18.84 -16.85 -3.23
C GLY A 501 -17.83 -15.71 -3.36
N LEU A 502 -17.96 -14.85 -4.37
CA LEU A 502 -17.00 -13.78 -4.66
C LEU A 502 -17.68 -12.47 -5.05
N VAL A 503 -17.19 -11.34 -4.55
CA VAL A 503 -17.54 -10.02 -5.09
C VAL A 503 -16.26 -9.31 -5.50
N PHE A 504 -16.21 -8.86 -6.75
CA PHE A 504 -15.09 -8.12 -7.31
C PHE A 504 -15.43 -6.66 -7.42
N GLU A 505 -14.57 -5.79 -6.91
CA GLU A 505 -14.55 -4.38 -7.25
C GLU A 505 -13.54 -4.15 -8.37
N VAL A 506 -14.01 -3.62 -9.49
CA VAL A 506 -13.23 -3.52 -10.73
C VAL A 506 -13.12 -2.07 -11.14
N LEU A 507 -11.90 -1.63 -11.45
CA LEU A 507 -11.61 -0.30 -11.97
C LEU A 507 -11.99 -0.20 -13.46
N ARG A 508 -12.06 1.02 -13.98
CA ARG A 508 -12.38 1.24 -15.41
C ARG A 508 -11.39 0.61 -16.39
N ASN A 509 -10.14 0.42 -15.96
CA ASN A 509 -9.08 -0.21 -16.75
C ASN A 509 -9.08 -1.74 -16.62
N ASP A 510 -10.20 -2.34 -16.18
CA ASP A 510 -10.40 -3.79 -16.06
C ASP A 510 -9.57 -4.50 -14.98
N TYR A 511 -8.82 -3.75 -14.15
CA TYR A 511 -8.11 -4.33 -13.01
C TYR A 511 -8.98 -4.41 -11.76
N VAL A 512 -8.80 -5.47 -11.00
CA VAL A 512 -9.53 -5.71 -9.75
C VAL A 512 -8.92 -4.91 -8.60
N ASN A 513 -9.65 -3.94 -8.08
CA ASN A 513 -9.26 -3.16 -6.90
C ASN A 513 -9.37 -3.97 -5.60
N ALA A 514 -10.43 -4.77 -5.46
CA ALA A 514 -10.64 -5.61 -4.29
C ALA A 514 -11.43 -6.87 -4.63
N VAL A 515 -11.17 -7.97 -3.89
CA VAL A 515 -11.95 -9.21 -3.95
C VAL A 515 -12.48 -9.54 -2.56
N THR A 516 -13.78 -9.67 -2.44
CA THR A 516 -14.44 -10.17 -1.23
C THR A 516 -14.79 -11.63 -1.40
N VAL A 517 -14.39 -12.48 -0.45
CA VAL A 517 -14.67 -13.92 -0.43
C VAL A 517 -15.64 -14.24 0.71
N PHE A 518 -16.63 -15.08 0.43
CA PHE A 518 -17.72 -15.49 1.32
C PHE A 518 -17.73 -17.00 1.58
#